data_AF-A0A448V654-F1
#
_entry.id   AF-A0A448V654-F1
#
_cell.length_a   1.000
_cell.length_b   1.000
_cell.length_c   1.000
_cell.angle_alpha   90.00
_cell.angle_beta   90.00
_cell.angle_gamma   90.00
#
_symmetry.space_group_name_H-M   'P 1'
#
loop_
_entity.id
_entity.type
_entity.pdbx_description
1 polymer ?
#
loop_
_entity_poly.entity_id
_entity_poly.type
_entity_poly.pdbx_seq_one_letter_code
_entity_poly.pdbx_strand_id
1 'polypeptide(L)'
;MSTKLAWVRCFPSDWISDASGMTSHQISTYMMLILLMYKKREPILENVSILARISGCSVKAFNKALDFLLSDERLIRLEDGRLWSLQVEEELESLSQELGLYSLTNEAKEGNYVN
;
A
#
# COMPACT_ATOMS: atom_id res chain seq x y z
N MET A 1 -20.26 2.57 15.53
CA MET A 1 -18.88 2.33 16.02
C MET A 1 -17.93 2.46 14.84
N SER A 2 -16.77 3.11 15.00
CA SER A 2 -15.79 3.21 13.90
C SER A 2 -15.24 1.82 13.61
N THR A 3 -15.64 1.22 12.48
CA THR A 3 -15.12 -0.06 11.95
C THR A 3 -13.70 0.09 11.38
N LYS A 4 -13.00 1.19 11.65
CA LYS A 4 -11.65 1.42 11.13
C LYS A 4 -10.63 0.68 12.00
N LEU A 5 -9.96 -0.33 11.41
CA LEU A 5 -8.73 -0.96 11.92
C LEU A 5 -7.79 0.07 12.56
N ALA A 6 -7.58 0.04 13.87
CA ALA A 6 -6.76 1.06 14.54
C ALA A 6 -5.25 0.83 14.35
N TRP A 7 -4.86 -0.30 13.76
CA TRP A 7 -3.48 -0.77 13.67
C TRP A 7 -3.30 -1.72 12.48
N VAL A 8 -2.05 -1.94 12.09
CA VAL A 8 -1.60 -2.96 11.13
C VAL A 8 -0.41 -3.70 11.75
N ARG A 9 -0.19 -4.97 11.42
CA ARG A 9 1.01 -5.67 11.92
C ARG A 9 2.25 -5.05 11.29
N CYS A 10 3.29 -4.93 12.09
CA CYS A 10 4.56 -4.37 11.67
C CYS A 10 5.67 -5.24 12.27
N PHE A 11 6.20 -6.15 11.47
CA PHE A 11 7.27 -7.05 11.88
C PHE A 11 8.61 -6.48 11.39
N PRO A 12 9.51 -6.03 12.28
CA PRO A 12 10.79 -5.45 11.87
C PRO A 12 11.65 -6.38 11.02
N SER A 13 11.53 -7.70 11.20
CA SER A 13 12.20 -8.71 10.38
C SER A 13 11.84 -8.60 8.90
N ASP A 14 10.56 -8.42 8.62
CA ASP A 14 10.00 -8.42 7.28
C ASP A 14 10.46 -7.15 6.57
N TRP A 15 10.44 -6.02 7.27
CA TRP A 15 10.97 -4.76 6.78
C TRP A 15 12.47 -4.81 6.45
N ILE A 16 13.28 -5.46 7.29
CA ILE A 16 14.71 -5.62 7.03
C ILE A 16 14.93 -6.51 5.81
N SER A 17 14.17 -7.60 5.70
CA SER A 17 14.22 -8.51 4.55
C SER A 17 13.82 -7.79 3.26
N ASP A 18 12.74 -7.01 3.31
CA ASP A 18 12.24 -6.24 2.18
C ASP A 18 13.21 -5.15 1.72
N ALA A 19 13.87 -4.47 2.65
CA ALA A 19 14.83 -3.43 2.35
C ALA A 19 16.20 -3.97 1.90
N SER A 20 16.45 -5.28 2.06
CA SER A 20 17.75 -5.89 1.75
C SER A 20 18.09 -5.74 0.26
N GLY A 21 19.30 -5.23 -0.02
CA GLY A 21 19.77 -5.00 -1.40
C GLY A 21 19.25 -3.71 -2.06
N MET A 22 18.35 -2.98 -1.42
CA MET A 22 17.89 -1.68 -1.92
C MET A 22 18.85 -0.54 -1.56
N THR A 23 18.91 0.47 -2.42
CA THR A 23 19.54 1.76 -2.11
C THR A 23 18.69 2.58 -1.14
N SER A 24 19.30 3.56 -0.46
CA SER A 24 18.58 4.42 0.49
C SER A 24 17.34 5.11 -0.10
N HIS A 25 17.40 5.51 -1.37
CA HIS A 25 16.26 6.15 -2.04
C HIS A 25 15.14 5.16 -2.39
N GLN A 26 15.49 3.91 -2.75
CA GLN A 26 14.51 2.84 -2.97
C GLN A 26 13.82 2.47 -1.66
N ILE A 27 14.58 2.30 -0.58
CA ILE A 27 14.05 2.04 0.76
C ILE A 27 13.09 3.17 1.16
N SER A 28 13.53 4.43 1.12
CA SER A 28 12.67 5.55 1.52
C SER A 28 11.40 5.64 0.67
N THR A 29 11.51 5.40 -0.63
CA THR A 29 10.34 5.37 -1.53
C THR A 29 9.38 4.25 -1.15
N TYR A 30 9.87 3.00 -1.07
CA TYR A 30 9.07 1.84 -0.70
C TYR A 30 8.35 2.03 0.63
N MET A 31 9.09 2.34 1.70
CA MET A 31 8.54 2.49 3.05
C MET A 31 7.42 3.54 3.08
N MET A 32 7.63 4.71 2.44
CA MET A 32 6.64 5.78 2.47
C MET A 32 5.39 5.45 1.68
N LEU A 33 5.52 4.79 0.51
CA LEU A 33 4.37 4.39 -0.29
C LEU A 33 3.54 3.33 0.44
N ILE A 34 4.18 2.31 1.03
CA ILE A 34 3.50 1.28 1.83
C ILE A 34 2.77 1.90 3.02
N LEU A 35 3.40 2.81 3.76
CA LEU A 35 2.74 3.49 4.88
C LEU A 35 1.55 4.35 4.44
N LEU A 36 1.62 5.00 3.28
CA LEU A 36 0.48 5.74 2.72
C LEU A 36 -0.67 4.80 2.36
N MET A 37 -0.36 3.62 1.78
CA MET A 37 -1.33 2.58 1.45
C MET A 37 -2.01 2.03 2.71
N TYR A 38 -1.26 1.67 3.76
CA TYR A 38 -1.85 1.26 5.04
C TYR A 38 -2.70 2.34 5.68
N LYS A 39 -2.24 3.60 5.66
CA LYS A 39 -2.97 4.73 6.23
C LYS A 39 -4.30 4.97 5.53
N LYS A 40 -4.32 4.89 4.21
CA LYS A 40 -5.52 5.15 3.41
C LYS A 40 -6.41 3.91 3.26
N ARG A 41 -5.82 2.72 3.26
CA ARG A 41 -6.43 1.42 2.93
C ARG A 41 -7.03 1.38 1.54
N GLU A 42 -6.37 2.05 0.62
CA GLU A 42 -6.75 2.14 -0.78
C GLU A 42 -5.52 2.44 -1.63
N PRO A 43 -5.55 2.08 -2.92
CA PRO A 43 -4.55 2.48 -3.90
C PRO A 43 -4.32 3.99 -3.91
N ILE A 44 -3.06 4.40 -4.06
CA ILE A 44 -2.66 5.80 -3.99
C ILE A 44 -2.47 6.38 -5.39
N LEU A 45 -2.87 7.65 -5.59
CA LEU A 45 -2.63 8.36 -6.84
C LEU A 45 -1.12 8.57 -7.07
N GLU A 46 -0.66 8.31 -8.28
CA GLU A 46 0.72 8.52 -8.70
C GLU A 46 1.01 9.99 -9.01
N ASN A 47 0.91 10.85 -7.99
CA ASN A 47 1.39 12.22 -8.11
C ASN A 47 2.89 12.27 -7.81
N VAL A 48 3.69 12.05 -8.86
CA VAL A 48 5.16 11.94 -8.80
C VAL A 48 5.81 13.07 -8.00
N SER A 49 5.39 14.32 -8.18
CA SER A 49 5.98 15.47 -7.46
C SER A 49 5.72 15.42 -5.95
N ILE A 50 4.50 15.04 -5.54
CA ILE A 50 4.14 14.90 -4.13
C ILE A 50 4.83 13.68 -3.52
N LEU A 51 4.81 12.54 -4.22
CA LEU A 51 5.38 11.30 -3.73
C LEU A 51 6.90 11.40 -3.59
N ALA A 52 7.61 11.99 -4.56
CA ALA A 52 9.04 12.25 -4.45
C ALA A 52 9.40 13.09 -3.21
N ARG A 53 8.61 14.14 -2.93
CA ARG A 53 8.79 14.97 -1.74
C ARG A 53 8.56 14.19 -0.45
N ILE A 54 7.52 13.36 -0.39
CA ILE A 54 7.24 12.52 0.79
C ILE A 54 8.35 11.48 0.99
N SER A 55 8.86 10.90 -0.09
CA SER A 55 10.02 9.99 -0.09
C SER A 55 11.37 10.70 0.08
N GLY A 56 11.38 12.01 0.36
CA GLY A 56 12.59 12.77 0.66
C GLY A 56 13.62 12.81 -0.47
N CYS A 57 13.21 12.67 -1.73
CA CYS A 57 14.11 12.54 -2.87
C CYS A 57 13.72 13.44 -4.04
N SER A 58 14.63 13.56 -5.02
CA SER A 58 14.31 14.26 -6.27
C SER A 58 13.33 13.46 -7.12
N VAL A 59 12.54 14.10 -7.98
CA VAL A 59 11.65 13.43 -8.94
C VAL A 59 12.37 12.38 -9.78
N LYS A 60 13.61 12.67 -10.20
CA LYS A 60 14.42 11.72 -10.97
C LYS A 60 14.80 10.48 -10.15
N ALA A 61 15.15 10.66 -8.88
CA ALA A 61 15.47 9.54 -7.98
C ALA A 61 14.21 8.73 -7.64
N PHE A 62 13.08 9.41 -7.42
CA PHE A 62 11.79 8.78 -7.20
C PHE A 62 11.38 7.90 -8.38
N ASN A 63 11.42 8.43 -9.62
CA ASN A 63 11.03 7.64 -10.79
C ASN A 63 11.88 6.37 -10.93
N LYS A 64 13.20 6.48 -10.74
CA LYS A 64 14.08 5.30 -10.74
C LYS A 64 13.74 4.28 -9.65
N ALA A 65 13.39 4.77 -8.45
CA ALA A 65 12.97 3.90 -7.36
C ALA A 65 11.62 3.25 -7.67
N LEU A 66 10.66 3.99 -8.21
CA LEU A 66 9.35 3.48 -8.60
C LEU A 66 9.46 2.44 -9.72
N ASP A 67 10.25 2.72 -10.76
CA ASP A 67 10.53 1.76 -11.84
C ASP A 67 11.09 0.44 -11.28
N PHE A 68 12.04 0.53 -10.34
CA PHE A 68 12.58 -0.62 -9.64
C PHE A 68 11.48 -1.38 -8.86
N LEU A 69 10.68 -0.69 -8.05
CA LEU A 69 9.64 -1.33 -7.23
C LEU A 69 8.53 -1.97 -8.05
N LEU A 70 8.21 -1.41 -9.22
CA LEU A 70 7.29 -2.01 -10.19
C LEU A 70 7.92 -3.24 -10.87
N SER A 71 9.20 -3.16 -11.24
CA SER A 71 9.91 -4.29 -11.87
C SER A 71 10.17 -5.46 -10.92
N ASP A 72 10.30 -5.17 -9.62
CA ASP A 72 10.50 -6.14 -8.54
C ASP A 72 9.17 -6.63 -7.94
N GLU A 73 8.04 -6.27 -8.57
CA GLU A 73 6.67 -6.67 -8.21
C GLU A 73 6.23 -6.28 -6.78
N ARG A 74 6.99 -5.42 -6.10
CA ARG A 74 6.65 -4.89 -4.77
C ARG A 74 5.47 -3.92 -4.82
N LEU A 75 5.33 -3.25 -5.96
CA LEU A 75 4.20 -2.39 -6.28
C LEU A 75 3.62 -2.81 -7.62
N ILE A 76 2.31 -2.61 -7.76
CA ILE A 76 1.59 -2.70 -9.02
C ILE A 76 0.98 -1.35 -9.36
N ARG A 77 0.80 -1.11 -10.67
CA ARG A 77 -0.01 0.00 -11.17
C ARG A 77 -1.34 -0.56 -11.66
N LEU A 78 -2.43 -0.08 -11.08
CA LEU A 78 -3.79 -0.46 -11.46
C LEU A 78 -4.18 0.19 -12.79
N GLU A 79 -5.27 -0.28 -13.39
CA GLU A 79 -5.79 0.24 -14.67
C GLU A 79 -6.09 1.76 -14.61
N ASP A 80 -6.52 2.26 -13.45
CA ASP A 80 -6.78 3.69 -13.22
C ASP A 80 -5.52 4.52 -12.92
N GLY A 81 -4.33 3.91 -13.02
CA GLY A 81 -3.04 4.54 -12.80
C GLY A 81 -2.65 4.72 -11.33
N ARG A 82 -3.44 4.24 -10.37
CA ARG A 82 -3.04 4.23 -8.95
C ARG A 82 -2.02 3.15 -8.66
N LEU A 83 -1.18 3.40 -7.66
CA LEU A 83 -0.20 2.45 -7.16
C LEU A 83 -0.79 1.65 -6.00
N TRP A 84 -0.47 0.37 -5.95
CA TRP A 84 -0.90 -0.54 -4.89
C TRP A 84 0.16 -1.58 -4.56
N SER A 85 0.03 -2.23 -3.40
CA SER A 85 0.89 -3.33 -2.97
C SER A 85 -0.01 -4.50 -2.57
N LEU A 86 0.22 -5.65 -3.19
CA LEU A 86 -0.54 -6.88 -2.88
C LEU A 86 -0.26 -7.35 -1.44
N GLN A 87 0.94 -7.13 -0.92
CA GLN A 87 1.27 -7.41 0.48
C GLN A 87 0.41 -6.58 1.45
N VAL A 88 0.15 -5.31 1.12
CA VAL A 88 -0.75 -4.45 1.93
C VAL A 88 -2.18 -4.96 1.86
N GLU A 89 -2.62 -5.40 0.68
CA GLU A 89 -3.96 -5.98 0.50
C GLU A 89 -4.17 -7.22 1.35
N GLU A 90 -3.27 -8.21 1.22
CA GLU A 90 -3.30 -9.46 1.98
C GLU A 90 -3.34 -9.21 3.49
N GLU A 91 -2.53 -8.26 3.99
CA GLU A 91 -2.50 -7.91 5.41
C GLU A 91 -3.82 -7.27 5.86
N LEU A 92 -4.36 -6.32 5.09
CA LEU A 92 -5.63 -5.66 5.42
C LEU A 92 -6.81 -6.64 5.37
N GLU A 93 -6.82 -7.58 4.43
CA GLU A 93 -7.83 -8.63 4.35
C GLU A 93 -7.74 -9.60 5.53
N SER A 94 -6.53 -10.05 5.86
CA SER A 94 -6.29 -10.94 7.00
C SER A 94 -6.76 -10.29 8.32
N LEU A 95 -6.43 -9.02 8.55
CA LEU A 95 -6.89 -8.28 9.72
C LEU A 95 -8.42 -8.08 9.72
N SER A 96 -9.02 -7.83 8.56
CA SER A 96 -10.47 -7.69 8.45
C SER A 96 -11.20 -8.99 8.79
N GLN A 97 -10.63 -10.14 8.43
CA GLN A 97 -11.17 -11.45 8.78
C GLN A 97 -11.03 -11.72 10.28
N GLU A 98 -9.85 -11.46 10.86
CA GLU A 98 -9.59 -11.65 12.29
C GLU A 98 -10.52 -10.81 13.18
N LEU A 99 -10.81 -9.58 12.76
CA LEU A 99 -11.72 -8.68 13.49
C LEU A 99 -13.20 -8.93 13.19
N GLY A 100 -13.54 -9.90 12.33
CA GLY A 100 -14.92 -10.17 11.93
C GLY A 100 -15.58 -9.01 11.16
N LEU A 101 -14.79 -8.12 10.56
CA LEU A 101 -15.27 -6.96 9.79
C LEU A 101 -15.61 -7.33 8.33
N TYR A 102 -15.19 -8.51 7.87
CA TYR A 102 -15.35 -8.98 6.49
C TYR A 102 -16.82 -9.31 6.11
N SER A 103 -17.66 -9.71 7.07
CA SER A 103 -19.09 -9.96 6.81
C SER A 103 -19.87 -8.66 6.54
N LEU A 104 -19.49 -7.56 7.19
CA LEU A 104 -20.18 -6.26 7.09
C LEU A 104 -19.90 -5.52 5.77
N THR A 105 -18.79 -5.83 5.09
CA THR A 105 -18.41 -5.18 3.82
C THR A 105 -19.00 -5.87 2.60
N ASN A 106 -19.32 -7.16 2.68
CA ASN A 106 -19.94 -7.92 1.59
C ASN A 106 -21.47 -7.76 1.58
N GLU A 107 -22.13 -7.72 2.75
CA GLU A 107 -23.57 -7.41 2.84
C GLU A 107 -23.91 -6.00 2.30
N ALA A 108 -23.00 -5.03 2.47
CA ALA A 108 -23.15 -3.69 1.90
C ALA A 108 -22.96 -3.64 0.36
N LYS A 109 -22.29 -4.64 -0.23
CA LYS A 109 -22.14 -4.77 -1.70
C LYS A 109 -23.29 -5.55 -2.32
N GLU A 110 -23.91 -6.48 -1.59
CA GLU A 110 -25.06 -7.27 -2.08
C GLU A 110 -26.41 -6.54 -1.97
N GLY A 111 -26.53 -5.53 -1.09
CA GLY A 111 -27.75 -4.73 -0.92
C GLY A 111 -28.13 -3.79 -2.08
N ASN A 112 -27.40 -3.79 -3.20
CA ASN A 112 -27.70 -2.95 -4.38
C ASN A 112 -28.17 -3.74 -5.62
N TYR A 113 -28.50 -5.02 -5.45
CA TYR A 113 -29.20 -5.83 -6.45
C TYR A 113 -30.47 -6.43 -5.83
N VAL A 114 -31.46 -5.60 -5.55
CA VAL A 114 -32.85 -6.05 -5.36
C VAL A 114 -33.75 -5.14 -6.20
N ASN A 115 -34.44 -5.79 -7.16
CA ASN A 115 -35.40 -5.30 -8.16
C ASN A 115 -35.96 -3.89 -8.03
#